data_AF-G7EIL1-F1
#
_entry.id   AF-G7EIL1-F1
#
_cell.length_a   1.000
_cell.length_b   1.000
_cell.length_c   1.000
_cell.angle_alpha   90.00
_cell.angle_beta   90.00
_cell.angle_gamma   90.00
#
_symmetry.space_group_name_H-M   'P 1'
#
loop_
_entity.id
_entity.type
_entity.pdbx_description
1 polymer ?
#
loop_
_entity_poly.entity_id
_entity_poly.type
_entity_poly.pdbx_seq_one_letter_code
_entity_poly.pdbx_strand_id
1 'polypeptide(L)'
;MQNNDTFSIKTILTGAQMLFVAFGALVLVPLLTGLDPNVALFTAGMGTLLFQVVTKGQVPIFLASSFAFIAPIIAAVQMWGVPATMGGLMVAGFAYMLLSLLVKFKGVATLHKILPPVVVGPVIMVIGLALAPVAVNMAMGKSGDGSIQIIDYTSAIYISLFSLVVTLIFAVWGKGVFKLIPILAGVVAGYCLSLGMGVVQFDAMTNAQWFAVPNFTWPEFKWQAILFMVPVAIAPAIEHIGDMMAISQVTKKTF
;
A
#
# COMPACT_ATOMS: atom_id res chain seq x y z
N MET A 1 -31.14 9.09 13.48
CA MET A 1 -30.63 10.45 13.29
C MET A 1 -29.27 10.49 13.96
N GLN A 2 -28.20 10.28 13.18
CA GLN A 2 -26.84 10.16 13.70
C GLN A 2 -26.29 11.58 13.85
N ASN A 3 -25.90 11.93 15.08
CA ASN A 3 -25.55 13.29 15.49
C ASN A 3 -24.44 13.88 14.58
N ASN A 4 -24.60 15.16 14.24
CA ASN A 4 -23.88 15.86 13.17
C ASN A 4 -22.45 16.31 13.57
N ASP A 5 -21.74 15.55 14.40
CA ASP A 5 -20.37 15.85 14.83
C ASP A 5 -19.32 15.33 13.81
N THR A 6 -19.56 15.57 12.52
CA THR A 6 -18.75 15.00 11.41
C THR A 6 -17.31 15.53 11.36
N PHE A 7 -17.01 16.62 12.06
CA PHE A 7 -15.67 17.24 12.14
C PHE A 7 -15.22 17.48 13.59
N SER A 8 -15.21 16.44 14.41
CA SER A 8 -14.53 16.49 15.70
C SER A 8 -13.01 16.41 15.53
N ILE A 9 -12.25 17.04 16.42
CA ILE A 9 -10.79 16.85 16.54
C ILE A 9 -10.43 15.36 16.63
N LYS A 10 -11.29 14.56 17.29
CA LYS A 10 -11.11 13.10 17.36
C LYS A 10 -11.14 12.44 15.97
N THR A 11 -12.05 12.86 15.09
CA THR A 11 -12.18 12.34 13.73
C THR A 11 -10.95 12.70 12.89
N ILE A 12 -10.42 13.92 13.03
CA ILE A 12 -9.19 14.35 12.36
C ILE A 12 -8.02 13.48 12.81
N LEU A 13 -7.88 13.26 14.12
CA LEU A 13 -6.80 12.43 14.67
C LEU A 13 -6.89 10.97 14.21
N THR A 14 -8.10 10.39 14.16
CA THR A 14 -8.29 9.02 13.65
C THR A 14 -8.03 8.92 12.15
N GLY A 15 -8.42 9.93 11.36
CA GLY A 15 -8.10 10.00 9.93
C GLY A 15 -6.59 10.08 9.69
N ALA A 16 -5.90 10.95 10.43
CA ALA A 16 -4.44 11.05 10.39
C ALA A 16 -3.78 9.71 10.78
N GLN A 17 -4.30 9.04 11.81
CA GLN A 17 -3.83 7.72 12.22
C GLN A 17 -3.93 6.71 11.07
N MET A 18 -5.08 6.62 10.39
CA MET A 18 -5.27 5.71 9.25
C MET A 18 -4.30 6.03 8.10
N LEU A 19 -4.11 7.32 7.79
CA LEU A 19 -3.15 7.75 6.79
C LEU A 19 -1.74 7.24 7.12
N PHE A 20 -1.28 7.42 8.35
CA PHE A 20 0.06 6.98 8.75
C PHE A 20 0.22 5.46 8.80
N VAL A 21 -0.83 4.72 9.13
CA VAL A 21 -0.82 3.24 9.05
C VAL A 21 -0.67 2.79 7.60
N ALA A 22 -1.40 3.41 6.67
CA ALA A 22 -1.36 3.06 5.24
C ALA A 22 -0.12 3.61 4.50
N PHE A 23 0.52 4.66 5.04
CA PHE A 23 1.60 5.40 4.40
C PHE A 23 2.75 4.51 3.91
N GLY A 24 3.14 3.52 4.72
CA GLY A 24 4.20 2.59 4.37
C GLY A 24 3.94 1.91 3.02
N ALA A 25 2.74 1.36 2.83
CA ALA A 25 2.37 0.70 1.57
C ALA A 25 2.18 1.69 0.41
N LEU A 26 1.55 2.84 0.69
CA LEU A 26 1.26 3.88 -0.32
C LEU A 26 2.51 4.45 -0.99
N VAL A 27 3.61 4.57 -0.24
CA VAL A 27 4.86 5.16 -0.75
C VAL A 27 5.84 4.10 -1.20
N LEU A 28 5.89 2.94 -0.52
CA LEU A 28 6.85 1.89 -0.86
C LEU A 28 6.60 1.30 -2.26
N VAL A 29 5.34 0.99 -2.60
CA VAL A 29 5.02 0.40 -3.92
C VAL A 29 5.46 1.29 -5.08
N PRO A 30 5.06 2.57 -5.17
CA PRO A 30 5.48 3.42 -6.28
C PRO A 30 7.01 3.60 -6.34
N LEU A 31 7.67 3.75 -5.19
CA LEU A 31 9.14 3.85 -5.14
C LEU A 31 9.83 2.60 -5.71
N LEU A 32 9.38 1.40 -5.33
CA LEU A 32 9.96 0.14 -5.80
C LEU A 32 9.66 -0.13 -7.28
N THR A 33 8.54 0.39 -7.78
CA THR A 33 8.05 0.12 -9.14
C THR A 33 8.44 1.20 -10.15
N GLY A 34 9.05 2.30 -9.70
CA GLY A 34 9.38 3.45 -10.53
C GLY A 34 8.17 4.31 -10.92
N LEU A 35 7.05 4.20 -10.17
CA LEU A 35 5.87 5.05 -10.35
C LEU A 35 5.97 6.29 -9.47
N ASP A 36 5.23 7.35 -9.81
CA ASP A 36 5.22 8.60 -9.04
C ASP A 36 4.46 8.41 -7.70
N PRO A 37 5.11 8.55 -6.53
CA PRO A 37 4.46 8.39 -5.24
C PRO A 37 3.37 9.44 -4.95
N ASN A 38 3.48 10.65 -5.51
CA ASN A 38 2.47 11.69 -5.34
C ASN A 38 1.19 11.33 -6.08
N VAL A 39 1.30 10.70 -7.27
CA VAL A 39 0.15 10.19 -8.01
C VAL A 39 -0.52 9.06 -7.23
N ALA A 40 0.27 8.14 -6.66
CA ALA A 40 -0.26 7.05 -5.83
C ALA A 40 -1.00 7.57 -4.59
N LEU A 41 -0.42 8.53 -3.86
CA LEU A 41 -1.06 9.17 -2.70
C LEU A 41 -2.36 9.89 -3.09
N PHE A 42 -2.33 10.68 -4.17
CA PHE A 42 -3.50 11.42 -4.64
C PHE A 42 -4.64 10.48 -5.04
N THR A 43 -4.33 9.47 -5.85
CA THR A 43 -5.32 8.51 -6.36
C THR A 43 -5.83 7.56 -5.29
N ALA A 44 -5.02 7.20 -4.30
CA ALA A 44 -5.48 6.43 -3.13
C ALA A 44 -6.47 7.23 -2.27
N GLY A 45 -6.21 8.52 -2.03
CA GLY A 45 -7.14 9.41 -1.34
C GLY A 45 -8.45 9.56 -2.12
N MET A 46 -8.36 9.89 -3.41
CA MET A 46 -9.52 10.01 -4.29
C MET A 46 -10.31 8.70 -4.41
N GLY A 47 -9.62 7.58 -4.57
CA GLY A 47 -10.22 6.25 -4.63
C GLY A 47 -10.93 5.87 -3.34
N THR A 48 -10.33 6.19 -2.19
CA THR A 48 -10.97 5.98 -0.87
C THR A 48 -12.24 6.82 -0.74
N LEU A 49 -12.22 8.09 -1.13
CA LEU A 49 -13.42 8.93 -1.12
C LEU A 49 -14.51 8.37 -2.04
N LEU A 50 -14.15 7.97 -3.26
CA LEU A 50 -15.08 7.33 -4.19
C LEU A 50 -15.68 6.04 -3.59
N PHE A 51 -14.84 5.20 -2.99
CA PHE A 51 -15.28 3.97 -2.31
C PHE A 51 -16.28 4.27 -1.19
N GLN A 52 -16.00 5.28 -0.34
CA GLN A 52 -16.91 5.68 0.73
C GLN A 52 -18.23 6.24 0.19
N VAL A 53 -18.21 6.95 -0.93
CA VAL A 53 -19.45 7.41 -1.61
C VAL A 53 -20.26 6.22 -2.14
N VAL A 54 -19.62 5.29 -2.86
CA VAL A 54 -20.28 4.12 -3.46
C VAL A 54 -20.87 3.19 -2.38
N THR A 55 -20.13 2.99 -1.30
CA THR A 55 -20.56 2.16 -0.15
C THR A 55 -21.42 2.91 0.86
N LYS A 56 -21.75 4.19 0.60
CA LYS A 56 -22.54 5.05 1.50
C LYS A 56 -21.99 5.14 2.93
N GLY A 57 -20.66 5.11 3.08
CA GLY A 57 -19.97 5.18 4.37
C GLY A 57 -20.19 3.96 5.27
N GLN A 58 -20.63 2.82 4.71
CA GLN A 58 -20.95 1.64 5.51
C GLN A 58 -19.70 0.85 5.91
N VAL A 59 -18.68 0.84 5.04
CA VAL A 59 -17.50 -0.01 5.17
C VAL A 59 -16.28 0.84 5.57
N PRO A 60 -15.69 0.64 6.76
CA PRO A 60 -14.58 1.46 7.25
C PRO A 60 -13.23 1.01 6.65
N ILE A 61 -13.05 1.24 5.35
CA ILE A 61 -11.83 0.90 4.58
C ILE A 61 -11.13 2.14 4.06
N PHE A 62 -9.80 2.07 4.08
CA PHE A 62 -8.90 2.96 3.36
C PHE A 62 -8.21 2.17 2.23
N LEU A 63 -8.18 2.70 1.01
CA LEU A 63 -7.54 2.04 -0.13
C LEU A 63 -6.06 2.42 -0.21
N ALA A 64 -5.19 1.42 -0.31
CA ALA A 64 -3.74 1.60 -0.46
C ALA A 64 -3.19 0.78 -1.63
N SER A 65 -1.92 0.98 -1.98
CA SER A 65 -1.24 0.23 -3.02
C SER A 65 -1.07 -1.25 -2.62
N SER A 66 -1.49 -2.18 -3.49
CA SER A 66 -1.36 -3.63 -3.23
C SER A 66 0.03 -4.15 -3.58
N PHE A 67 0.61 -4.92 -2.66
CA PHE A 67 1.95 -5.50 -2.79
C PHE A 67 2.00 -6.63 -3.84
N ALA A 68 0.87 -7.26 -4.13
CA ALA A 68 0.76 -8.28 -5.16
C ALA A 68 1.15 -7.75 -6.55
N PHE A 69 1.06 -6.44 -6.77
CA PHE A 69 1.42 -5.79 -8.02
C PHE A 69 2.89 -5.37 -8.12
N ILE A 70 3.71 -5.45 -7.06
CA ILE A 70 5.10 -4.95 -7.12
C ILE A 70 5.91 -5.68 -8.21
N ALA A 71 6.03 -7.01 -8.12
CA ALA A 71 6.82 -7.77 -9.09
C ALA A 71 6.25 -7.68 -10.52
N PRO A 72 4.93 -7.79 -10.75
CA PRO A 72 4.35 -7.57 -12.06
C PRO A 72 4.58 -6.17 -12.63
N ILE A 73 4.41 -5.11 -11.82
CA ILE A 73 4.65 -3.74 -12.30
C ILE A 73 6.12 -3.55 -12.67
N ILE A 74 7.07 -4.00 -11.85
CA ILE A 74 8.50 -3.92 -12.17
C ILE A 74 8.80 -4.58 -13.52
N ALA A 75 8.31 -5.81 -13.71
CA ALA A 75 8.50 -6.56 -14.95
C ALA A 75 7.83 -5.85 -16.16
N ALA A 76 6.61 -5.36 -15.99
CA ALA A 76 5.87 -4.68 -17.04
C ALA A 76 6.51 -3.34 -17.44
N VAL A 77 6.99 -2.55 -16.47
CA VAL A 77 7.72 -1.31 -16.70
C VAL A 77 9.00 -1.57 -17.47
N GLN A 78 9.77 -2.61 -17.13
CA GLN A 78 10.99 -2.99 -17.84
C GLN A 78 10.72 -3.44 -19.28
N MET A 79 9.63 -4.17 -19.52
CA MET A 79 9.31 -4.71 -20.85
C MET A 79 8.61 -3.72 -21.78
N TRP A 80 7.71 -2.88 -21.25
CA TRP A 80 6.79 -2.07 -22.06
C TRP A 80 6.73 -0.58 -21.69
N GLY A 81 7.41 -0.17 -20.62
CA GLY A 81 7.41 1.20 -20.12
C GLY A 81 6.19 1.54 -19.24
N VAL A 82 6.28 2.66 -18.54
CA VAL A 82 5.24 3.12 -17.59
C VAL A 82 3.87 3.33 -18.26
N PRO A 83 3.74 3.98 -19.43
CA PRO A 83 2.42 4.20 -20.06
C PRO A 83 1.68 2.88 -20.36
N ALA A 84 2.38 1.88 -20.90
CA ALA A 84 1.80 0.57 -21.19
C ALA A 84 1.37 -0.18 -19.92
N THR A 85 2.19 -0.11 -18.87
CA THR A 85 1.86 -0.68 -17.56
C THR A 85 0.64 0.00 -16.94
N MET A 86 0.50 1.33 -17.07
CA MET A 86 -0.71 2.04 -16.64
C MET A 86 -1.96 1.57 -17.40
N GLY A 87 -1.85 1.32 -18.71
CA GLY A 87 -2.93 0.72 -19.49
C GLY A 87 -3.31 -0.68 -18.98
N GLY A 88 -2.34 -1.52 -18.67
CA GLY A 88 -2.56 -2.83 -18.06
C GLY A 88 -3.25 -2.75 -16.68
N LEU A 89 -2.79 -1.85 -15.81
CA LEU A 89 -3.41 -1.60 -14.49
C LEU A 89 -4.85 -1.09 -14.60
N MET A 90 -5.13 -0.20 -15.56
CA MET A 90 -6.48 0.29 -15.81
C MET A 90 -7.42 -0.85 -16.22
N VAL A 91 -6.97 -1.74 -17.12
CA VAL A 91 -7.77 -2.91 -17.52
C VAL A 91 -7.90 -3.94 -16.39
N ALA A 92 -6.87 -4.11 -15.56
CA ALA A 92 -6.99 -4.91 -14.32
C ALA A 92 -8.05 -4.33 -13.37
N GLY A 93 -8.15 -3.00 -13.26
CA GLY A 93 -9.24 -2.31 -12.55
C GLY A 93 -10.63 -2.62 -13.13
N PHE A 94 -10.77 -2.66 -14.45
CA PHE A 94 -12.03 -3.11 -15.07
C PHE A 94 -12.30 -4.60 -14.82
N ALA A 95 -11.27 -5.45 -14.79
CA ALA A 95 -11.42 -6.86 -14.42
C ALA A 95 -11.98 -7.00 -12.99
N TYR A 96 -11.56 -6.16 -12.03
CA TYR A 96 -12.17 -6.09 -10.70
C TYR A 96 -13.66 -5.76 -10.74
N MET A 97 -14.07 -4.79 -11.56
CA MET A 97 -15.48 -4.44 -11.71
C MET A 97 -16.30 -5.62 -12.28
N LEU A 98 -15.75 -6.34 -13.25
CA LEU A 98 -16.38 -7.54 -13.80
C LEU A 98 -16.48 -8.66 -12.75
N LEU A 99 -15.42 -8.88 -11.97
CA LEU A 99 -15.45 -9.81 -10.84
C LEU A 99 -16.54 -9.42 -9.84
N SER A 100 -16.62 -8.14 -9.45
CA SER A 100 -17.66 -7.61 -8.55
C SER A 100 -19.08 -7.88 -9.08
N LEU A 101 -19.32 -7.67 -10.37
CA LEU A 101 -20.60 -8.00 -11.02
C LEU A 101 -20.89 -9.51 -10.95
N LEU A 102 -19.90 -10.37 -11.20
CA LEU A 102 -20.05 -11.82 -11.06
C LEU A 102 -20.42 -12.21 -9.62
N VAL A 103 -19.80 -11.59 -8.61
CA VAL A 103 -20.15 -11.82 -7.20
C VAL A 103 -21.60 -11.40 -6.93
N LYS A 104 -22.01 -10.25 -7.45
CA LYS A 104 -23.38 -9.74 -7.28
C LYS A 104 -24.43 -10.71 -7.81
N PHE A 105 -24.17 -11.38 -8.95
CA PHE A 105 -25.12 -12.32 -9.56
C PHE A 105 -25.03 -13.74 -9.00
N LYS A 106 -23.82 -14.26 -8.74
CA LYS A 106 -23.60 -15.67 -8.35
C LYS A 106 -23.34 -15.86 -6.85
N GLY A 107 -23.32 -14.78 -6.08
CA GLY A 107 -23.04 -14.78 -4.65
C GLY A 107 -21.58 -15.07 -4.29
N VAL A 108 -21.22 -14.72 -3.04
CA VAL A 108 -19.87 -14.88 -2.47
C VAL A 108 -19.41 -16.34 -2.43
N ALA A 109 -20.35 -17.29 -2.35
CA ALA A 109 -20.05 -18.72 -2.35
C ALA A 109 -19.35 -19.19 -3.64
N THR A 110 -19.55 -18.49 -4.76
CA THR A 110 -18.85 -18.79 -6.01
C THR A 110 -17.35 -18.49 -5.91
N LEU A 111 -16.98 -17.43 -5.20
CA LEU A 111 -15.58 -17.09 -4.96
C LEU A 111 -14.89 -18.08 -4.04
N HIS A 112 -15.55 -18.54 -2.97
CA HIS A 112 -14.98 -19.56 -2.07
C HIS A 112 -14.72 -20.89 -2.78
N LYS A 113 -15.47 -21.20 -3.85
CA LYS A 113 -15.23 -22.37 -4.71
C LYS A 113 -14.05 -22.18 -5.66
N ILE A 114 -13.87 -20.97 -6.21
CA ILE A 114 -12.78 -20.67 -7.15
C ILE A 114 -11.46 -20.47 -6.39
N LEU A 115 -11.51 -19.87 -5.21
CA LEU A 115 -10.36 -19.39 -4.44
C LEU A 115 -10.50 -19.83 -2.97
N PRO A 116 -10.42 -21.13 -2.67
CA PRO A 116 -10.58 -21.64 -1.31
C PRO A 116 -9.41 -21.17 -0.42
N PRO A 117 -9.58 -21.08 0.93
CA PRO A 117 -8.54 -20.60 1.84
C PRO A 117 -7.16 -21.29 1.70
N VAL A 118 -7.17 -22.56 1.31
CA VAL A 118 -5.96 -23.36 1.01
C VAL A 118 -5.13 -22.80 -0.15
N VAL A 119 -5.71 -21.98 -1.03
CA VAL A 119 -5.01 -21.25 -2.10
C VAL A 119 -4.67 -19.83 -1.65
N VAL A 120 -5.64 -19.15 -1.03
CA VAL A 120 -5.51 -17.75 -0.59
C VAL A 120 -4.32 -17.55 0.35
N GLY A 121 -4.25 -18.33 1.42
CA GLY A 121 -3.22 -18.19 2.45
C GLY A 121 -1.81 -18.33 1.89
N PRO A 122 -1.48 -19.43 1.17
CA PRO A 122 -0.18 -19.59 0.53
C PRO A 122 0.18 -18.49 -0.46
N VAL A 123 -0.76 -18.00 -1.27
CA VAL A 123 -0.49 -16.89 -2.20
C VAL A 123 -0.08 -15.63 -1.45
N ILE A 124 -0.80 -15.26 -0.38
CA ILE A 124 -0.45 -14.10 0.47
C ILE A 124 0.93 -14.30 1.12
N MET A 125 1.22 -15.49 1.65
CA MET A 125 2.54 -15.79 2.23
C MET A 125 3.67 -15.66 1.20
N VAL A 126 3.48 -16.17 -0.01
CA VAL A 126 4.47 -16.07 -1.10
C VAL A 126 4.71 -14.61 -1.50
N ILE A 127 3.65 -13.79 -1.59
CA ILE A 127 3.80 -12.35 -1.88
C ILE A 127 4.64 -11.67 -0.80
N GLY A 128 4.35 -11.93 0.49
CA GLY A 128 5.13 -11.37 1.59
C GLY A 128 6.60 -11.82 1.59
N LEU A 129 6.84 -13.13 1.41
CA LEU A 129 8.19 -13.69 1.37
C LEU A 129 9.00 -13.21 0.15
N ALA A 130 8.35 -13.00 -1.00
CA ALA A 130 9.00 -12.48 -2.21
C ALA A 130 9.54 -11.04 -2.02
N LEU A 131 8.99 -10.28 -1.07
CA LEU A 131 9.45 -8.92 -0.74
C LEU A 131 10.50 -8.89 0.37
N ALA A 132 10.77 -10.00 1.06
CA ALA A 132 11.78 -10.07 2.10
C ALA A 132 13.19 -9.63 1.62
N PRO A 133 13.67 -10.04 0.42
CA PRO A 133 14.97 -9.57 -0.08
C PRO A 133 15.02 -8.05 -0.26
N VAL A 134 13.93 -7.45 -0.74
CA VAL A 134 13.82 -5.99 -0.92
C VAL A 134 13.93 -5.28 0.43
N ALA A 135 13.19 -5.77 1.44
CA ALA A 135 13.25 -5.21 2.79
C ALA A 135 14.66 -5.30 3.39
N VAL A 136 15.34 -6.45 3.20
CA VAL A 136 16.72 -6.65 3.67
C VAL A 136 17.70 -5.72 2.94
N ASN A 137 17.59 -5.59 1.62
CA ASN A 137 18.40 -4.65 0.84
C ASN A 137 18.26 -3.21 1.34
N MET A 138 17.01 -2.75 1.54
CA MET A 138 16.73 -1.41 2.04
C MET A 138 17.24 -1.21 3.47
N ALA A 139 17.13 -2.23 4.34
CA ALA A 139 17.66 -2.17 5.70
C ALA A 139 19.21 -2.09 5.73
N MET A 140 19.88 -2.67 4.74
CA MET A 140 21.33 -2.56 4.53
C MET A 140 21.75 -1.27 3.82
N GLY A 141 20.81 -0.35 3.55
CA GLY A 141 21.10 0.94 2.91
C GLY A 141 21.23 0.86 1.39
N LYS A 142 20.74 -0.21 0.76
CA LYS A 142 20.75 -0.38 -0.70
C LYS A 142 19.43 0.05 -1.35
N SER A 143 19.45 0.23 -2.67
CA SER A 143 18.25 0.27 -3.50
C SER A 143 17.42 -1.02 -3.35
N GLY A 144 16.13 -0.98 -3.69
CA GLY A 144 15.24 -2.13 -3.49
C GLY A 144 15.69 -3.41 -4.21
N ASP A 145 16.30 -3.26 -5.39
CA ASP A 145 16.91 -4.33 -6.17
C ASP A 145 18.33 -4.72 -5.69
N GLY A 146 18.90 -3.98 -4.73
CA GLY A 146 20.22 -4.23 -4.17
C GLY A 146 21.40 -3.76 -5.03
N SER A 147 21.15 -3.07 -6.15
CA SER A 147 22.19 -2.69 -7.12
C SER A 147 23.07 -1.51 -6.68
N ILE A 148 22.52 -0.58 -5.88
CA ILE A 148 23.19 0.67 -5.50
C ILE A 148 23.22 0.79 -3.98
N GLN A 149 24.36 1.17 -3.41
CA GLN A 149 24.45 1.57 -1.99
C GLN A 149 24.06 3.04 -1.87
N ILE A 150 22.95 3.33 -1.19
CA ILE A 150 22.40 4.68 -1.02
C ILE A 150 22.92 5.32 0.28
N ILE A 151 22.96 4.53 1.36
CA ILE A 151 23.45 4.93 2.68
C ILE A 151 24.56 3.96 3.06
N ASP A 152 25.63 4.42 3.70
CA ASP A 152 26.69 3.54 4.22
C ASP A 152 26.11 2.36 5.02
N TYR A 153 26.66 1.15 4.82
CA TYR A 153 26.12 -0.10 5.38
C TYR A 153 26.02 -0.05 6.90
N THR A 154 27.07 0.40 7.58
CA THR A 154 27.12 0.44 9.04
C THR A 154 26.07 1.41 9.57
N SER A 155 25.96 2.59 8.95
CA SER A 155 24.92 3.57 9.30
C SER A 155 23.51 3.04 9.08
N ALA A 156 23.27 2.41 7.94
CA ALA A 156 21.96 1.85 7.58
C ALA A 156 21.51 0.74 8.53
N ILE A 157 22.42 -0.15 8.94
CA ILE A 157 22.12 -1.22 9.92
C ILE A 157 21.74 -0.63 11.28
N TYR A 158 22.46 0.38 11.77
CA TYR A 158 22.07 1.03 13.03
C TYR A 158 20.69 1.67 12.95
N ILE A 159 20.41 2.39 11.86
CA ILE A 159 19.11 3.05 11.64
C ILE A 159 17.97 2.03 11.54
N SER A 160 18.14 0.97 10.74
CA SER A 160 17.12 -0.03 10.50
C SER A 160 16.84 -0.89 11.74
N LEU A 161 17.88 -1.33 12.46
CA LEU A 161 17.72 -2.07 13.72
C LEU A 161 17.08 -1.19 14.80
N PHE A 162 17.49 0.07 14.92
CA PHE A 162 16.89 0.99 15.89
C PHE A 162 15.40 1.22 15.59
N SER A 163 15.05 1.49 14.34
CA SER A 163 13.65 1.61 13.88
C SER A 163 12.84 0.34 14.16
N LEU A 164 13.40 -0.84 13.89
CA LEU A 164 12.76 -2.12 14.15
C LEU A 164 12.53 -2.35 15.66
N VAL A 165 13.55 -2.13 16.49
CA VAL A 165 13.45 -2.29 17.95
C VAL A 165 12.38 -1.37 18.52
N VAL A 166 12.36 -0.09 18.11
CA VAL A 166 11.32 0.86 18.55
C VAL A 166 9.94 0.40 18.10
N THR A 167 9.79 -0.05 16.84
CA THR A 167 8.53 -0.61 16.33
C THR A 167 8.05 -1.77 17.19
N LEU A 168 8.94 -2.73 17.51
CA LEU A 168 8.62 -3.90 18.32
C LEU A 168 8.23 -3.51 19.76
N ILE A 169 8.94 -2.56 20.36
CA ILE A 169 8.61 -2.07 21.71
C ILE A 169 7.19 -1.50 21.75
N PHE A 170 6.82 -0.67 20.77
CA PHE A 170 5.48 -0.10 20.71
C PHE A 170 4.41 -1.13 20.30
N ALA A 171 4.74 -2.10 19.45
CA ALA A 171 3.82 -3.16 19.06
C ALA A 171 3.45 -4.07 20.26
N VAL A 172 4.42 -4.40 21.10
CA VAL A 172 4.24 -5.32 22.24
C VAL A 172 3.78 -4.59 23.50
N TRP A 173 4.45 -3.50 23.87
CA TRP A 173 4.22 -2.78 25.14
C TRP A 173 3.55 -1.42 24.99
N GLY A 174 3.27 -0.97 23.77
CA GLY A 174 2.58 0.29 23.53
C GLY A 174 1.19 0.31 24.18
N LYS A 175 0.78 1.50 24.62
CA LYS A 175 -0.54 1.76 25.21
C LYS A 175 -1.27 2.85 24.43
N GLY A 176 -2.60 2.79 24.42
CA GLY A 176 -3.44 3.78 23.74
C GLY A 176 -3.12 3.90 22.25
N VAL A 177 -2.95 5.14 21.77
CA VAL A 177 -2.69 5.46 20.36
C VAL A 177 -1.41 4.81 19.86
N PHE A 178 -0.36 4.73 20.68
CA PHE A 178 0.92 4.17 20.22
C PHE A 178 0.88 2.67 19.90
N LYS A 179 -0.07 1.92 20.48
CA LYS A 179 -0.31 0.52 20.10
C LYS A 179 -0.97 0.40 18.71
N LEU A 180 -1.64 1.46 18.26
CA LEU A 180 -2.34 1.50 16.98
C LEU A 180 -1.43 1.94 15.82
N ILE A 181 -0.28 2.56 16.11
CA ILE A 181 0.69 3.07 15.12
C ILE A 181 2.16 2.71 15.43
N PRO A 182 2.48 1.44 15.76
CA PRO A 182 3.85 1.05 16.11
C PRO A 182 4.84 1.30 14.97
N ILE A 183 4.41 1.10 13.71
CA ILE A 183 5.23 1.32 12.51
C ILE A 183 5.64 2.79 12.40
N LEU A 184 4.71 3.73 12.64
CA LEU A 184 5.01 5.17 12.60
C LEU A 184 6.04 5.56 13.65
N ALA A 185 5.94 4.99 14.86
CA ALA A 185 6.91 5.24 15.92
C ALA A 185 8.33 4.80 15.52
N GLY A 186 8.45 3.63 14.87
CA GLY A 186 9.72 3.16 14.29
C GLY A 186 10.26 4.09 13.22
N VAL A 187 9.42 4.49 12.25
CA VAL A 187 9.80 5.42 11.16
C VAL A 187 10.30 6.75 11.73
N VAL A 188 9.59 7.34 12.68
CA VAL A 188 10.00 8.60 13.33
C VAL A 188 11.31 8.43 14.07
N ALA A 189 11.47 7.37 14.86
CA ALA A 189 12.69 7.12 15.61
C ALA A 189 13.90 6.89 14.69
N GLY A 190 13.72 6.07 13.64
CA GLY A 190 14.74 5.85 12.61
C GLY A 190 15.12 7.15 11.92
N TYR A 191 14.15 7.99 11.54
CA TYR A 191 14.41 9.29 10.93
C TYR A 191 15.16 10.25 11.87
N CYS A 192 14.80 10.32 13.15
CA CYS A 192 15.53 11.11 14.14
C CYS A 192 16.99 10.66 14.30
N LEU A 193 17.24 9.35 14.28
CA LEU A 193 18.60 8.82 14.31
C LEU A 193 19.35 9.18 13.01
N SER A 194 18.72 9.04 11.86
CA SER A 194 19.28 9.44 10.56
C SER A 194 19.68 10.92 10.55
N LEU A 195 18.87 11.80 11.15
CA LEU A 195 19.22 13.23 11.32
C LEU A 195 20.48 13.40 12.16
N GLY A 196 20.56 12.72 13.30
CA GLY A 196 21.74 12.77 14.18
C GLY A 196 23.01 12.20 13.54
N MET A 197 22.87 11.25 12.61
CA MET A 197 23.98 10.67 11.85
C MET A 197 24.35 11.46 10.59
N GLY A 198 23.60 12.51 10.24
CA GLY A 198 23.89 13.37 9.08
C GLY A 198 23.66 12.71 7.72
N VAL A 199 22.89 11.62 7.65
CA VAL A 199 22.61 10.91 6.38
C VAL A 199 21.39 11.45 5.63
N VAL A 200 20.68 12.43 6.21
CA VAL A 200 19.48 13.03 5.62
C VAL A 200 19.86 14.17 4.68
N GLN A 201 19.39 14.09 3.43
CA GLN A 201 19.57 15.13 2.42
C GLN A 201 18.32 15.99 2.32
N PHE A 202 18.48 17.32 2.36
CA PHE A 202 17.37 18.28 2.33
C PHE A 202 17.19 18.97 0.96
N ASP A 203 18.01 18.64 -0.03
CA ASP A 203 17.98 19.28 -1.36
C ASP A 203 16.63 19.11 -2.06
N ALA A 204 16.05 17.90 -1.99
CA ALA A 204 14.74 17.64 -2.58
C ALA A 204 13.62 18.44 -1.90
N MET A 205 13.71 18.65 -0.59
CA MET A 205 12.72 19.41 0.18
C MET A 205 12.84 20.92 -0.07
N THR A 206 14.06 21.44 -0.12
CA THR A 206 14.31 22.88 -0.31
C THR A 206 13.97 23.36 -1.73
N ASN A 207 14.13 22.48 -2.73
CA ASN A 207 13.77 22.77 -4.12
C ASN A 207 12.31 22.42 -4.47
N ALA A 208 11.54 21.83 -3.54
CA ALA A 208 10.16 21.45 -3.78
C ALA A 208 9.25 22.68 -3.87
N GLN A 209 8.28 22.63 -4.80
CA GLN A 209 7.23 23.63 -4.88
C GLN A 209 6.21 23.41 -3.75
N TRP A 210 5.67 24.49 -3.19
CA TRP A 210 4.59 24.44 -2.19
C TRP A 210 3.31 23.81 -2.75
N PHE A 211 3.02 24.05 -4.02
CA PHE A 211 1.89 23.44 -4.74
C PHE A 211 2.39 22.94 -6.09
N ALA A 212 2.17 21.65 -6.34
CA ALA A 212 2.47 20.99 -7.60
C ALA A 212 1.36 19.99 -7.91
N VAL A 213 1.04 19.86 -9.19
CA VAL A 213 0.16 18.78 -9.66
C VAL A 213 1.02 17.51 -9.77
N PRO A 214 0.58 16.35 -9.23
CA PRO A 214 1.30 15.09 -9.41
C PRO A 214 1.55 14.77 -10.90
N ASN A 215 2.65 14.09 -11.23
CA ASN A 215 3.00 13.80 -12.62
C ASN A 215 2.18 12.63 -13.18
N PHE A 216 0.91 12.89 -13.49
CA PHE A 216 0.03 11.88 -14.10
C PHE A 216 0.58 11.40 -15.44
N THR A 217 0.62 10.09 -15.61
CA THR A 217 0.98 9.44 -16.87
C THR A 217 -0.28 8.91 -17.54
N TRP A 218 -0.51 9.28 -18.80
CA TRP A 218 -1.61 8.75 -19.58
C TRP A 218 -1.38 7.27 -19.93
N PRO A 219 -2.40 6.40 -19.80
CA PRO A 219 -2.27 4.99 -20.14
C PRO A 219 -2.14 4.79 -21.66
N GLU A 220 -1.22 3.90 -22.04
CA GLU A 220 -1.10 3.37 -23.39
C GLU A 220 -1.61 1.92 -23.39
N PHE A 221 -2.49 1.55 -24.32
CA PHE A 221 -3.08 0.22 -24.33
C PHE A 221 -2.30 -0.74 -25.23
N LYS A 222 -1.35 -1.47 -24.65
CA LYS A 222 -0.67 -2.60 -25.29
C LYS A 222 -1.27 -3.91 -24.81
N TRP A 223 -1.74 -4.74 -25.75
CA TRP A 223 -2.42 -5.99 -25.42
C TRP A 223 -1.53 -6.97 -24.63
N GLN A 224 -0.21 -6.97 -24.87
CA GLN A 224 0.74 -7.80 -24.13
C GLN A 224 0.80 -7.40 -22.64
N ALA A 225 0.92 -6.11 -22.36
CA ALA A 225 0.92 -5.59 -20.99
C ALA A 225 -0.43 -5.83 -20.30
N ILE A 226 -1.54 -5.73 -21.04
CA ILE A 226 -2.89 -6.03 -20.52
C ILE A 226 -3.01 -7.50 -20.14
N LEU A 227 -2.68 -8.43 -21.04
CA LEU A 227 -2.76 -9.87 -20.74
C LEU A 227 -1.82 -10.29 -19.62
N PHE A 228 -0.70 -9.59 -19.46
CA PHE A 228 0.23 -9.79 -18.35
C PHE A 228 -0.34 -9.30 -17.01
N MET A 229 -0.98 -8.12 -16.98
CA MET A 229 -1.45 -7.50 -15.74
C MET A 229 -2.82 -8.00 -15.26
N VAL A 230 -3.73 -8.34 -16.16
CA VAL A 230 -5.11 -8.73 -15.80
C VAL A 230 -5.17 -9.93 -14.84
N PRO A 231 -4.42 -11.04 -15.04
CA PRO A 231 -4.46 -12.18 -14.13
C PRO A 231 -4.01 -11.83 -12.69
N VAL A 232 -3.16 -10.82 -12.54
CA VAL A 232 -2.67 -10.36 -11.23
C VAL A 232 -3.82 -9.84 -10.37
N ALA A 233 -4.87 -9.25 -10.97
CA ALA A 233 -6.05 -8.76 -10.27
C ALA A 233 -6.78 -9.84 -9.44
N ILE A 234 -6.55 -11.12 -9.73
CA ILE A 234 -7.13 -12.21 -8.94
C ILE A 234 -6.59 -12.17 -7.51
N ALA A 235 -5.29 -11.94 -7.31
CA ALA A 235 -4.67 -12.00 -5.99
C ALA A 235 -5.20 -10.92 -5.04
N PRO A 236 -5.24 -9.62 -5.38
CA PRO A 236 -5.84 -8.64 -4.49
C PRO A 236 -7.38 -8.70 -4.45
N ALA A 237 -8.05 -9.37 -5.40
CA ALA A 237 -9.50 -9.65 -5.26
C ALA A 237 -9.76 -10.61 -4.10
N ILE A 238 -8.91 -11.62 -3.99
CA ILE A 238 -8.91 -12.55 -2.86
C ILE A 238 -8.59 -11.81 -1.56
N GLU A 239 -7.52 -11.02 -1.56
CA GLU A 239 -7.08 -10.19 -0.42
C GLU A 239 -8.24 -9.33 0.08
N HIS A 240 -8.92 -8.62 -0.83
CA HIS A 240 -10.05 -7.76 -0.52
C HIS A 240 -11.21 -8.52 0.15
N ILE A 241 -11.54 -9.73 -0.31
CA ILE A 241 -12.60 -10.54 0.32
C ILE A 241 -12.17 -10.96 1.73
N GLY A 242 -10.92 -11.37 1.89
CA GLY A 242 -10.32 -11.67 3.20
C GLY A 242 -10.46 -10.50 4.18
N ASP A 243 -10.11 -9.31 3.73
CA ASP A 243 -10.19 -8.08 4.52
C ASP A 243 -11.64 -7.74 4.89
N MET A 244 -12.58 -7.86 3.95
CA MET A 244 -14.00 -7.64 4.22
C MET A 244 -14.55 -8.59 5.28
N MET A 245 -14.13 -9.86 5.27
CA MET A 245 -14.51 -10.83 6.31
C MET A 245 -13.92 -10.47 7.67
N ALA A 246 -12.63 -10.09 7.72
CA ALA A 246 -11.97 -9.70 8.96
C ALA A 246 -12.62 -8.42 9.55
N ILE A 247 -12.91 -7.43 8.71
CA ILE A 247 -13.60 -6.20 9.11
C ILE A 247 -15.01 -6.51 9.61
N SER A 248 -15.74 -7.41 8.94
CA SER A 248 -17.07 -7.84 9.37
C SER A 248 -17.04 -8.44 10.78
N GLN A 249 -16.03 -9.26 11.08
CA GLN A 249 -15.84 -9.87 12.41
C GLN A 249 -15.49 -8.83 13.48
N VAL A 250 -14.57 -7.90 13.19
CA VAL A 250 -14.13 -6.86 14.14
C VAL A 250 -15.25 -5.85 14.41
N THR A 251 -15.99 -5.45 13.38
CA THR A 251 -17.08 -4.47 13.48
C THR A 251 -18.41 -5.08 13.93
N LYS A 252 -18.51 -6.42 13.95
CA LYS A 252 -19.73 -7.17 14.24
C LYS A 252 -20.89 -6.82 13.28
N LYS A 253 -20.58 -6.59 12.01
CA LYS A 253 -21.53 -6.29 10.92
C LYS A 253 -21.24 -7.21 9.73
N THR A 254 -22.26 -7.49 8.92
CA THR A 254 -22.10 -8.25 7.68
C THR A 254 -22.01 -7.27 6.51
N PHE A 255 -20.88 -7.26 5.83
CA PHE A 255 -20.64 -6.45 4.63
C PHE A 255 -20.51 -7.33 3.39
#